data_AF-A0A9D9BEG0-F1
#
_entry.id   AF-A0A9D9BEG0-F1
#
_cell.length_a   1.000
_cell.length_b   1.000
_cell.length_c   1.000
_cell.angle_alpha   90.00
_cell.angle_beta   90.00
_cell.angle_gamma   90.00
#
_symmetry.space_group_name_H-M   'P 1'
#
loop_
_entity.id
_entity.type
_entity.pdbx_description
1 polymer ?
#
loop_
_entity_poly.entity_id
_entity_poly.type
_entity_poly.pdbx_seq_one_letter_code
_entity_poly.pdbx_strand_id
1 'polypeptide(L)'
;MSKFLKNVLEIFGVVYLRFRPLPRLWCVWLVGVNAACLFFIDHIEAQVVLGLTALAVALQAVIYDRTGFTRILGSVHILWIPMFAWMATRLEAIQSDPSLAIWLTILLATNLTSLVIDVIDAVRYLRGERRPHYSWASPPLS
;
A
#
# COMPACT_ATOMS: atom_id res chain seq x y z
N MET A 1 -16.12 8.66 16.80
CA MET A 1 -15.16 8.23 15.76
C MET A 1 -15.93 8.02 14.45
N SER A 2 -15.55 8.68 13.35
CA SER A 2 -16.18 8.41 12.05
C SER A 2 -15.95 6.94 11.65
N LYS A 3 -16.93 6.28 11.03
CA LYS A 3 -16.82 4.88 10.54
C LYS A 3 -15.57 4.70 9.66
N PHE A 4 -15.24 5.73 8.87
CA PHE A 4 -14.03 5.77 8.06
C PHE A 4 -12.74 5.69 8.89
N LEU A 5 -12.62 6.50 9.95
CA LEU A 5 -11.45 6.47 10.85
C LEU A 5 -11.29 5.09 11.49
N LYS A 6 -12.40 4.46 11.88
CA LYS A 6 -12.38 3.09 12.44
C LYS A 6 -11.80 2.10 11.42
N ASN A 7 -12.26 2.14 10.17
CA ASN A 7 -11.75 1.25 9.10
C ASN A 7 -10.25 1.46 8.84
N VAL A 8 -9.79 2.72 8.81
CA VAL A 8 -8.36 3.04 8.67
C VAL A 8 -7.55 2.43 9.82
N LEU A 9 -7.99 2.62 11.07
CA LEU A 9 -7.34 2.04 12.24
C LEU A 9 -7.34 0.50 12.23
N GLU A 10 -8.43 -0.11 11.78
CA GLU A 10 -8.52 -1.57 11.65
C GLU A 10 -7.59 -2.12 10.57
N ILE A 11 -7.44 -1.43 9.43
CA ILE A 11 -6.48 -1.79 8.39
C ILE A 11 -5.06 -1.77 8.96
N PHE A 12 -4.67 -0.67 9.61
CA PHE A 12 -3.35 -0.58 10.24
C PHE A 12 -3.17 -1.63 11.33
N GLY A 13 -4.17 -1.87 12.17
CA GLY A 13 -4.13 -2.91 13.20
C GLY A 13 -3.89 -4.31 12.63
N VAL A 14 -4.55 -4.65 11.52
CA VAL A 14 -4.32 -5.94 10.82
C VAL A 14 -2.89 -6.01 10.26
N VAL A 15 -2.45 -4.93 9.61
CA VAL A 15 -1.12 -4.84 9.00
C VAL A 15 -0.01 -5.01 10.04
N TYR A 16 -0.08 -4.28 11.15
CA TYR A 16 0.99 -4.24 12.15
C TYR A 16 0.97 -5.41 13.13
N LEU A 17 -0.21 -5.93 13.49
CA LEU A 17 -0.32 -6.84 14.63
C LEU A 17 -0.68 -8.28 14.23
N ARG A 18 -1.28 -8.48 13.05
CA ARG A 18 -2.04 -9.72 12.79
C ARG A 18 -1.50 -10.62 11.72
N PHE A 19 -0.74 -10.08 10.77
CA PHE A 19 -0.08 -10.90 9.77
C PHE A 19 0.94 -11.86 10.37
N ARG A 20 1.21 -12.96 9.67
CA ARG A 20 2.41 -13.79 9.91
C ARG A 20 3.67 -12.90 9.89
N PRO A 21 4.73 -13.27 10.63
CA PRO A 21 5.92 -12.43 10.77
C PRO A 21 6.51 -11.91 9.45
N LEU A 22 6.60 -12.76 8.41
CA LEU A 22 7.15 -12.36 7.11
C LEU A 22 6.27 -11.32 6.38
N PRO A 23 4.98 -11.57 6.08
CA PRO A 23 4.11 -10.54 5.50
C PRO A 23 4.00 -9.28 6.36
N ARG A 24 4.05 -9.41 7.69
CA ARG A 24 4.05 -8.28 8.60
C ARG A 24 5.27 -7.41 8.39
N LEU A 25 6.48 -7.99 8.43
CA LEU A 25 7.72 -7.26 8.18
C LEU A 25 7.69 -6.57 6.81
N TRP A 26 7.20 -7.27 5.78
CA TRP A 26 7.04 -6.70 4.45
C TRP A 26 6.09 -5.50 4.41
N CYS A 27 4.91 -5.60 5.03
CA CYS A 27 3.97 -4.48 5.06
C CYS A 27 4.51 -3.29 5.89
N VAL A 28 5.18 -3.55 7.01
CA VAL A 28 5.84 -2.50 7.80
C VAL A 28 6.91 -1.80 6.98
N TRP A 29 7.73 -2.57 6.25
CA TRP A 29 8.72 -2.04 5.33
C TRP A 29 8.07 -1.16 4.25
N LEU A 30 7.02 -1.66 3.59
CA LEU A 30 6.31 -0.92 2.55
C LEU A 30 5.77 0.42 3.07
N VAL A 31 5.13 0.42 4.25
CA VAL A 31 4.65 1.67 4.87
C VAL A 31 5.80 2.59 5.19
N GLY A 32 6.90 2.07 5.75
CA GLY A 32 8.09 2.86 6.07
C GLY A 32 8.72 3.53 4.84
N VAL A 33 8.90 2.79 3.75
CA VAL A 33 9.47 3.31 2.50
C VAL A 33 8.57 4.37 1.87
N ASN A 34 7.25 4.19 1.88
CA ASN A 34 6.31 5.20 1.39
C ASN A 34 6.28 6.43 2.31
N ALA A 35 6.30 6.25 3.64
CA ALA A 35 6.33 7.33 4.62
C ALA A 35 7.63 8.14 4.60
N ALA A 36 8.73 7.57 4.09
CA ALA A 36 9.98 8.28 3.92
C ALA A 36 9.89 9.46 2.93
N CYS A 37 8.80 9.60 2.16
CA CYS A 37 8.50 10.82 1.41
C CYS A 37 8.51 12.09 2.29
N LEU A 38 8.19 11.96 3.58
CA LEU A 38 8.18 13.09 4.51
C LEU A 38 9.57 13.70 4.73
N PHE A 39 10.65 12.92 4.55
CA PHE A 39 12.02 13.45 4.62
C PHE A 39 12.40 14.28 3.39
N PHE A 40 11.67 14.13 2.29
CA PHE A 40 11.94 14.80 1.01
C PHE A 40 10.80 15.74 0.62
N ILE A 41 10.00 16.23 1.57
CA ILE A 41 8.73 16.92 1.30
C ILE A 41 8.88 18.21 0.45
N ASP A 42 10.07 18.77 0.41
CA ASP A 42 10.42 19.92 -0.43
C ASP A 42 10.46 19.57 -1.93
N HIS A 43 10.53 18.28 -2.27
CA HIS A 43 10.49 17.78 -3.64
C HIS A 43 9.06 17.44 -4.07
N ILE A 44 8.68 17.89 -5.26
CA ILE A 44 7.37 17.60 -5.84
C ILE A 44 7.13 16.08 -6.00
N GLU A 45 8.19 15.32 -6.27
CA GLU A 45 8.17 13.87 -6.35
C GLU A 45 7.68 13.25 -5.04
N ALA A 46 8.16 13.75 -3.91
CA ALA A 46 7.75 13.26 -2.59
C ALA A 46 6.33 13.68 -2.22
N GLN A 47 5.92 14.89 -2.61
CA GLN A 47 4.53 15.37 -2.43
C GLN A 47 3.54 14.51 -3.22
N VAL A 48 3.90 14.11 -4.45
CA VAL A 48 3.09 13.20 -5.27
C VAL A 48 2.99 11.82 -4.62
N VAL A 49 4.11 11.27 -4.09
CA VAL A 49 4.08 10.01 -3.33
C VAL A 49 3.14 10.14 -2.14
N LEU A 50 3.29 11.18 -1.32
CA LEU A 50 2.44 11.41 -0.15
C LEU A 50 0.95 11.48 -0.52
N GLY A 51 0.61 12.27 -1.55
CA GLY A 51 -0.75 12.43 -2.02
C GLY A 51 -1.36 11.12 -2.52
N LEU A 52 -0.61 10.34 -3.31
CA LEU A 52 -1.08 9.04 -3.81
C LEU A 52 -1.14 7.98 -2.73
N THR A 53 -0.23 7.97 -1.76
CA THR A 53 -0.32 7.10 -0.56
C THR A 53 -1.56 7.44 0.26
N ALA A 54 -1.84 8.72 0.51
CA ALA A 54 -3.05 9.13 1.21
C ALA A 54 -4.33 8.70 0.45
N LEU A 55 -4.35 8.88 -0.87
CA LEU A 55 -5.45 8.43 -1.72
C LEU A 55 -5.62 6.91 -1.69
N ALA A 56 -4.52 6.15 -1.79
CA ALA A 56 -4.55 4.69 -1.74
C ALA A 56 -5.11 4.18 -0.40
N VAL A 57 -4.69 4.77 0.73
CA VAL A 57 -5.22 4.44 2.07
C VAL A 57 -6.70 4.76 2.16
N ALA A 58 -7.15 5.90 1.63
CA ALA A 58 -8.57 6.26 1.62
C ALA A 58 -9.40 5.27 0.79
N LEU A 59 -8.91 4.90 -0.40
CA LEU A 59 -9.57 3.89 -1.25
C LEU A 59 -9.59 2.51 -0.59
N GLN A 60 -8.51 2.11 0.08
CA GLN A 60 -8.46 0.87 0.87
C GLN A 60 -9.51 0.87 1.98
N ALA A 61 -9.69 1.98 2.70
CA ALA A 61 -10.71 2.10 3.73
C ALA A 61 -12.14 1.98 3.17
N VAL A 62 -12.38 2.50 1.97
CA VAL A 62 -13.67 2.36 1.26
C VAL A 62 -13.91 0.92 0.79
N ILE A 63 -12.89 0.26 0.24
CA ILE A 63 -12.96 -1.15 -0.17
C ILE A 63 -13.18 -2.04 1.05
N TYR A 64 -12.42 -1.81 2.12
CA TYR A 64 -12.51 -2.54 3.38
C TYR A 64 -13.93 -2.50 3.96
N ASP A 65 -14.60 -1.34 3.90
CA ASP A 65 -15.97 -1.20 4.40
C ASP A 65 -16.97 -2.16 3.73
N ARG A 66 -16.71 -2.53 2.46
CA ARG A 66 -17.60 -3.36 1.65
C ARG A 66 -17.20 -4.83 1.63
N THR A 67 -15.90 -5.13 1.61
CA THR A 67 -15.39 -6.48 1.40
C THR A 67 -14.66 -7.07 2.60
N GLY A 68 -14.37 -6.27 3.63
CA GLY A 68 -13.43 -6.63 4.69
C GLY A 68 -11.99 -6.78 4.17
N PHE A 69 -11.09 -7.32 5.00
CA PHE A 69 -9.67 -7.51 4.66
C PHE A 69 -9.46 -8.66 3.67
N THR A 70 -9.76 -8.42 2.40
CA THR A 70 -9.57 -9.39 1.30
C THR A 70 -8.42 -9.01 0.40
N ARG A 71 -7.98 -9.97 -0.43
CA ARG A 71 -6.92 -9.83 -1.44
C ARG A 71 -7.09 -8.63 -2.38
N ILE A 72 -8.32 -8.16 -2.60
CA ILE A 72 -8.59 -7.03 -3.48
C ILE A 72 -8.14 -5.68 -2.90
N LEU A 73 -7.89 -5.56 -1.58
CA LEU A 73 -7.40 -4.31 -1.00
C LEU A 73 -6.09 -3.82 -1.62
N GLY A 74 -5.24 -4.75 -2.07
CA GLY A 74 -3.98 -4.44 -2.74
C GLY A 74 -4.15 -3.78 -4.11
N SER A 75 -5.33 -3.90 -4.75
CA SER A 75 -5.58 -3.34 -6.09
C SER A 75 -5.40 -1.83 -6.20
N VAL A 76 -5.50 -1.09 -5.09
CA VAL A 76 -5.27 0.37 -5.08
C VAL A 76 -3.83 0.73 -5.47
N HIS A 77 -2.88 -0.21 -5.33
CA HIS A 77 -1.49 0.00 -5.71
C HIS A 77 -1.30 0.16 -7.21
N ILE A 78 -2.33 -0.06 -8.03
CA ILE A 78 -2.33 0.32 -9.44
C ILE A 78 -2.03 1.82 -9.65
N LEU A 79 -2.30 2.67 -8.65
CA LEU A 79 -1.96 4.09 -8.64
C LEU A 79 -0.45 4.36 -8.76
N TRP A 80 0.41 3.39 -8.42
CA TRP A 80 1.86 3.53 -8.56
C TRP A 80 2.33 3.56 -10.01
N ILE A 81 1.59 2.92 -10.93
CA ILE A 81 1.96 2.84 -12.34
C ILE A 81 2.04 4.25 -12.98
N PRO A 82 0.97 5.06 -12.96
CA PRO A 82 1.03 6.41 -13.53
C PRO A 82 2.02 7.31 -12.78
N MET A 83 2.19 7.10 -11.46
CA MET A 83 3.17 7.84 -10.66
C MET A 83 4.60 7.63 -11.17
N PHE A 84 5.03 6.38 -11.33
CA PHE A 84 6.37 6.08 -11.80
C PHE A 84 6.56 6.42 -13.28
N ALA A 85 5.51 6.29 -14.09
CA ALA A 85 5.54 6.76 -15.49
C ALA A 85 5.81 8.27 -15.56
N TRP A 86 5.18 9.06 -14.69
CA TRP A 86 5.45 10.50 -14.59
C TRP A 86 6.87 10.78 -14.04
N MET A 87 7.32 10.08 -13.00
CA MET A 87 8.68 10.25 -12.45
C MET A 87 9.78 9.94 -13.48
N ALA A 88 9.54 9.01 -14.41
CA ALA A 88 10.48 8.72 -15.50
C ALA A 88 10.72 9.93 -16.42
N THR A 89 9.81 10.91 -16.47
CA THR A 89 10.00 12.17 -17.22
C THR A 89 10.83 13.20 -16.46
N ARG A 90 11.21 12.91 -15.21
CA ARG A 90 11.88 13.84 -14.29
C ARG A 90 13.22 13.32 -13.79
N LEU A 91 13.83 12.37 -14.50
CA LEU A 91 15.06 11.71 -14.08
C LEU A 91 16.21 12.69 -13.83
N GLU A 92 16.37 13.74 -14.62
CA GLU A 92 17.42 14.75 -14.42
C GLU A 92 17.26 15.48 -13.08
N ALA A 93 16.04 15.90 -12.74
CA ALA A 93 15.75 16.55 -11.46
C ALA A 93 15.99 15.61 -10.28
N ILE A 94 15.58 14.35 -10.42
CA ILE A 94 15.78 13.31 -9.39
C ILE A 94 17.27 13.04 -9.18
N GLN A 95 18.05 12.92 -10.25
CA GLN A 95 19.48 12.61 -10.18
C GLN A 95 20.33 13.75 -9.62
N SER A 96 19.79 14.98 -9.59
CA SER A 96 20.46 16.12 -8.96
C SER A 96 20.58 15.99 -7.43
N ASP A 97 19.74 15.17 -6.80
CA ASP A 97 19.83 14.80 -5.38
C ASP A 97 20.03 13.28 -5.23
N PRO A 98 21.25 12.83 -4.88
CA PRO A 98 21.56 11.42 -4.69
C PRO A 98 20.69 10.72 -3.63
N SER A 99 20.27 11.42 -2.57
CA SER A 99 19.47 10.83 -1.50
C SER A 99 18.04 10.58 -1.97
N LEU A 100 17.45 11.55 -2.68
CA LEU A 100 16.15 11.40 -3.33
C LEU A 100 16.17 10.24 -4.34
N ALA A 101 17.22 10.17 -5.18
CA ALA A 101 17.36 9.12 -6.19
C ALA A 101 17.46 7.71 -5.57
N ILE A 102 18.23 7.55 -4.49
CA ILE A 102 18.33 6.28 -3.76
C ILE A 102 16.97 5.89 -3.18
N TRP A 103 16.30 6.82 -2.50
CA TRP A 103 14.99 6.54 -1.92
C TRP A 103 13.95 6.19 -2.99
N LEU A 104 13.87 6.94 -4.09
CA LEU A 104 12.94 6.65 -5.19
C LEU A 104 13.24 5.30 -5.87
N THR A 105 14.50 4.89 -5.93
CA THR A 105 14.89 3.56 -6.43
C THR A 105 14.38 2.45 -5.50
N ILE A 106 14.54 2.62 -4.18
CA ILE A 106 14.02 1.69 -3.16
C ILE A 106 12.49 1.66 -3.20
N LEU A 107 11.84 2.82 -3.34
CA LEU A 107 10.40 2.96 -3.46
C LEU A 107 9.88 2.24 -4.70
N LEU A 108 10.51 2.43 -5.86
CA LEU A 108 10.18 1.75 -7.10
C LEU A 108 10.28 0.23 -6.96
N ALA A 109 11.40 -0.28 -6.46
CA ALA A 109 11.58 -1.71 -6.24
C ALA A 109 10.52 -2.30 -5.30
N THR A 110 10.28 -1.62 -4.16
CA THR A 110 9.31 -2.06 -3.14
C THR A 110 7.87 -2.08 -3.68
N ASN A 111 7.47 -1.01 -4.39
CA ASN A 111 6.12 -0.89 -4.92
C ASN A 111 5.88 -1.82 -6.12
N LEU A 112 6.90 -2.07 -6.96
CA LEU A 112 6.79 -3.06 -8.04
C LEU A 112 6.64 -4.48 -7.50
N THR A 113 7.44 -4.87 -6.50
CA THR A 113 7.26 -6.19 -5.86
C THR A 113 5.86 -6.34 -5.27
N SER A 114 5.34 -5.29 -4.64
CA SER A 114 3.99 -5.30 -4.07
C SER A 114 2.92 -5.39 -5.13
N LEU A 115 3.06 -4.65 -6.24
CA LEU A 115 2.14 -4.71 -7.37
C LEU A 115 2.08 -6.13 -8.00
N VAL A 116 3.21 -6.83 -8.08
CA VAL A 116 3.23 -8.24 -8.54
C VAL A 116 2.42 -9.13 -7.60
N ILE A 117 2.59 -8.96 -6.28
CA ILE A 117 1.81 -9.70 -5.27
C ILE A 117 0.32 -9.38 -5.43
N ASP A 118 -0.04 -8.10 -5.59
CA ASP A 118 -1.42 -7.65 -5.75
C ASP A 118 -2.08 -8.20 -7.02
N VAL A 119 -1.35 -8.30 -8.13
CA VAL A 119 -1.85 -8.91 -9.37
C VAL A 119 -2.14 -10.40 -9.16
N ILE A 120 -1.23 -11.14 -8.50
CA ILE A 120 -1.46 -12.55 -8.16
C ILE A 120 -2.70 -12.69 -7.28
N ASP A 121 -2.84 -11.81 -6.30
CA ASP A 121 -3.94 -11.80 -5.35
C ASP A 121 -5.28 -11.43 -5.99
N ALA A 122 -5.29 -10.47 -6.91
CA ALA A 122 -6.46 -10.10 -7.71
C ALA A 122 -6.89 -11.25 -8.61
N VAL A 123 -5.96 -11.94 -9.29
CA VAL A 123 -6.27 -13.11 -10.11
C VAL A 123 -6.88 -14.24 -9.26
N ARG A 124 -6.34 -14.51 -8.06
CA ARG A 124 -6.92 -15.50 -7.13
C ARG A 124 -8.31 -15.10 -6.65
N TYR A 125 -8.50 -13.82 -6.34
CA TYR A 125 -9.81 -13.28 -5.94
C TYR A 125 -10.86 -13.46 -7.05
N LEU A 126 -10.51 -13.15 -8.31
CA LEU A 126 -11.38 -13.35 -9.47
C LEU A 126 -11.68 -14.83 -9.74
N ARG A 127 -10.75 -15.74 -9.42
CA ARG A 127 -10.93 -17.19 -9.49
C ARG A 127 -11.79 -17.77 -8.35
N GLY A 128 -12.30 -16.94 -7.45
CA GLY A 128 -13.24 -17.34 -6.40
C GLY A 128 -12.64 -17.45 -4.99
N GLU A 129 -11.33 -17.23 -4.81
CA GLU A 129 -10.72 -17.15 -3.48
C GLU A 129 -11.01 -15.82 -2.78
N ARG A 130 -12.27 -15.63 -2.40
CA ARG A 130 -12.77 -14.39 -1.76
C ARG A 130 -12.65 -14.41 -0.23
N ARG A 131 -12.03 -15.46 0.35
CA ARG A 131 -11.87 -15.58 1.80
C ARG A 131 -10.98 -14.44 2.31
N PRO A 132 -11.41 -13.68 3.34
CA PRO A 132 -10.56 -12.70 3.98
C PRO A 132 -9.27 -13.34 4.49
N HIS A 133 -8.14 -12.64 4.40
CA HIS A 133 -6.90 -13.09 5.05
C HIS A 133 -7.03 -13.14 6.57
N TYR A 134 -8.08 -12.51 7.11
CA TYR A 134 -8.44 -12.50 8.51
C TYR A 134 -9.94 -12.18 8.72
N SER A 135 -10.66 -12.87 9.63
CA SER A 135 -12.06 -12.55 10.03
C SER A 135 -12.14 -12.15 11.51
N TRP A 136 -12.85 -11.06 11.83
CA TRP A 136 -13.09 -10.64 13.23
C TRP A 136 -14.09 -11.51 14.01
N ALA A 137 -14.79 -12.41 13.32
CA ALA A 137 -15.66 -13.41 13.93
C ALA A 137 -15.62 -14.68 13.09
N SER A 138 -15.30 -15.81 13.71
CA SER A 138 -16.31 -16.78 14.13
C SER A 138 -15.79 -17.45 15.41
N PRO A 139 -16.57 -17.51 16.50
CA PRO A 139 -16.38 -18.58 17.48
C PRO A 139 -16.42 -19.93 16.76
N PRO A 140 -15.77 -20.99 17.30
CA PRO A 140 -16.00 -22.33 16.78
C PRO A 140 -17.51 -22.58 16.79
N LEU A 141 -18.05 -23.10 15.69
CA LEU A 141 -19.36 -23.76 15.73
C LEU A 141 -19.18 -24.96 16.67
N SER A 142 -19.65 -24.82 17.91
CA SER A 142 -19.91 -25.93 18.83
C SER A 142 -21.18 -26.64 18.40
#